data_AF-A0A1E8AYR0-F1
#
_entry.id   AF-A0A1E8AYR0-F1
#
_cell.length_a   1.000
_cell.length_b   1.000
_cell.length_c   1.000
_cell.angle_alpha   90.00
_cell.angle_beta   90.00
_cell.angle_gamma   90.00
#
_symmetry.space_group_name_H-M   'P 1'
#
loop_
_entity.id
_entity.type
_entity.pdbx_description
1 polymer ?
#
loop_
_entity_poly.entity_id
_entity_poly.type
_entity_poly.pdbx_seq_one_letter_code
_entity_poly.pdbx_strand_id
1 'polypeptide(L)'
;MKFSHQNPLTFIPTSKLAKIVKELKEGNKLLKGVELSPEDLKILNETGYFDKVKNVEKVSGANVGEKTVTYRRVQGGGSKDLILVNNDGTLSLNSKWKADHDLNVSTGKDHSEYFKNKRPDSYIVEFGVPPYVDDLIRENAISQNRYKTNPLNQGGSAPKIVDKGIFDKYGFEGVAYELPTPISQWLVEYAKNTKIIK
;
A
#
# COMPACT_ATOMS: atom_id res chain seq x y z
N MET A 1 10.09 25.87 29.30
CA MET A 1 8.84 25.10 29.15
C MET A 1 9.20 23.65 28.88
N LYS A 2 8.77 22.71 29.73
CA LYS A 2 8.98 21.27 29.52
C LYS A 2 7.89 20.77 28.56
N PHE A 3 8.27 20.28 27.38
CA PHE A 3 7.35 19.60 26.48
C PHE A 3 6.97 18.24 27.09
N SER A 4 5.71 18.11 27.49
CA SER A 4 5.09 16.82 27.83
C SER A 4 5.21 15.92 26.60
N HIS A 5 5.97 14.83 26.71
CA HIS A 5 6.03 13.80 25.70
C HIS A 5 4.68 13.07 25.70
N GLN A 6 3.76 13.47 24.83
CA GLN A 6 2.54 12.70 24.62
C GLN A 6 2.91 11.36 23.99
N ASN A 7 2.47 10.28 24.61
CA ASN A 7 2.73 8.92 24.17
C ASN A 7 2.06 8.69 22.78
N PRO A 8 2.83 8.42 21.72
CA PRO A 8 2.32 8.34 20.34
C PRO A 8 1.27 7.25 20.11
N LEU A 9 1.10 6.33 21.06
CA LEU A 9 0.13 5.23 21.01
C LEU A 9 -1.31 5.67 21.26
N THR A 10 -1.55 6.86 21.85
CA THR A 10 -2.91 7.37 22.08
C THR A 10 -3.62 7.83 20.81
N PHE A 11 -2.86 8.08 19.73
CA PHE A 11 -3.37 8.49 18.42
C PHE A 11 -3.51 7.32 17.44
N ILE A 12 -3.14 6.10 17.84
CA ILE A 12 -3.26 4.92 17.01
C ILE A 12 -4.66 4.33 17.23
N PRO A 13 -5.51 4.24 16.19
CA PRO A 13 -6.81 3.60 16.30
C PRO A 13 -6.68 2.19 16.87
N THR A 14 -7.56 1.81 17.78
CA THR A 14 -7.56 0.49 18.46
C THR A 14 -7.60 -0.68 17.48
N SER A 15 -8.17 -0.49 16.29
CA SER A 15 -8.13 -1.46 15.17
C SER A 15 -6.72 -1.70 14.62
N LYS A 16 -5.85 -0.69 14.64
CA LYS A 16 -4.46 -0.76 14.16
C LYS A 16 -3.55 -1.43 15.20
N LEU A 17 -3.79 -1.18 16.49
CA LEU A 17 -3.14 -1.91 17.59
C LEU A 17 -3.53 -3.40 17.58
N ALA A 18 -4.79 -3.71 17.32
CA ALA A 18 -5.28 -5.08 17.18
C ALA A 18 -4.57 -5.87 16.07
N LYS A 19 -4.33 -5.21 14.92
CA LYS A 19 -3.65 -5.78 13.76
C LYS A 19 -2.18 -6.09 14.08
N ILE A 20 -1.49 -5.16 14.75
CA ILE A 20 -0.10 -5.32 15.20
C ILE A 20 0.04 -6.48 16.21
N VAL A 21 -0.85 -6.58 17.19
CA VAL A 21 -0.84 -7.66 18.19
C VAL A 21 -1.14 -9.03 17.58
N LYS A 22 -2.02 -9.08 16.58
CA LYS A 22 -2.31 -10.29 15.81
C LYS A 22 -1.09 -10.76 15.03
N GLU A 23 -0.41 -9.86 14.35
CA GLU A 23 0.81 -10.15 13.57
C GLU A 23 2.01 -10.57 14.45
N LEU A 24 2.13 -10.02 15.66
CA LEU A 24 3.13 -10.45 16.65
C LEU A 24 2.92 -11.91 17.11
N LYS A 25 1.67 -12.33 17.33
CA LYS A 25 1.33 -13.70 17.77
C LYS A 25 1.41 -14.73 16.64
N GLU A 26 1.19 -14.30 15.40
CA GLU A 26 1.33 -15.15 14.21
C GLU A 26 2.80 -15.44 13.84
N GLY A 27 3.77 -14.92 14.63
CA GLY A 27 5.20 -15.20 14.44
C GLY A 27 5.78 -14.56 13.20
N ASN A 28 5.18 -13.46 12.73
CA ASN A 28 5.60 -12.79 11.52
C ASN A 28 7.01 -12.20 11.71
N LYS A 29 7.99 -12.67 10.91
CA LYS A 29 9.42 -12.31 11.02
C LYS A 29 9.69 -10.80 10.91
N LEU A 30 8.76 -10.03 10.36
CA LEU A 30 8.86 -8.58 10.16
C LEU A 30 8.70 -7.75 11.45
N LEU A 31 8.22 -8.33 12.55
CA LEU A 31 8.05 -7.64 13.84
C LEU A 31 9.06 -8.08 14.91
N LYS A 32 10.12 -8.81 14.51
CA LYS A 32 11.28 -9.03 15.37
C LYS A 32 11.91 -7.67 15.71
N GLY A 33 11.78 -7.25 16.97
CA GLY A 33 12.42 -6.04 17.50
C GLY A 33 11.49 -4.90 17.92
N VAL A 34 10.16 -5.08 17.90
CA VAL A 34 9.26 -4.12 18.56
C VAL A 34 9.26 -4.38 20.07
N GLU A 35 10.02 -3.58 20.82
CA GLU A 35 9.94 -3.57 22.28
C GLU A 35 8.65 -2.84 22.70
N LEU A 36 7.71 -3.60 23.29
CA LEU A 36 6.53 -3.03 23.92
C LEU A 36 6.90 -2.52 25.32
N SER A 37 6.50 -1.29 25.65
CA SER A 37 6.74 -0.75 26.98
C SER A 37 5.87 -1.44 28.04
N PRO A 38 6.24 -1.39 29.33
CA PRO A 38 5.43 -1.92 30.42
C PRO A 38 4.00 -1.35 30.46
N GLU A 39 3.84 -0.07 30.12
CA GLU A 39 2.54 0.59 29.99
C GLU A 39 1.67 -0.02 28.87
N ASP A 40 2.28 -0.40 27.75
CA ASP A 40 1.56 -1.00 26.61
C ASP A 40 1.06 -2.40 26.96
N LEU A 41 1.89 -3.16 27.68
CA LEU A 41 1.52 -4.47 28.21
C LEU A 41 0.37 -4.37 29.22
N LYS A 42 0.38 -3.33 30.05
CA LYS A 42 -0.67 -3.07 31.04
C LYS A 42 -2.02 -2.74 30.37
N ILE A 43 -2.02 -1.88 29.36
CA ILE A 43 -3.23 -1.53 28.59
C ILE A 43 -3.81 -2.76 27.87
N LEU A 44 -2.96 -3.61 27.29
CA LEU A 44 -3.41 -4.82 26.60
C LEU A 44 -4.01 -5.86 27.56
N ASN A 45 -3.53 -5.91 28.81
CA ASN A 45 -4.12 -6.73 29.86
C ASN A 45 -5.45 -6.17 30.39
N GLU A 46 -5.51 -4.87 30.67
CA GLU A 46 -6.72 -4.20 31.20
C GLU A 46 -7.89 -4.23 30.20
N THR A 47 -7.60 -4.25 28.89
CA THR A 47 -8.62 -4.32 27.83
C THR A 47 -9.14 -5.74 27.55
N GLY A 48 -8.65 -6.76 28.28
CA GLY A 48 -9.09 -8.16 28.11
C GLY A 48 -8.74 -8.74 26.73
N TYR A 49 -7.78 -8.15 26.04
CA TYR A 49 -7.46 -8.51 24.65
C TYR A 49 -6.84 -9.90 24.53
N PHE A 50 -6.08 -10.33 25.53
CA PHE A 50 -5.50 -11.67 25.59
C PHE A 50 -6.57 -12.77 25.68
N ASP A 51 -7.69 -12.50 26.32
CA ASP A 51 -8.79 -13.46 26.47
C ASP A 51 -9.62 -13.60 25.19
N LYS A 52 -9.83 -12.50 24.45
CA LYS A 52 -10.48 -12.54 23.12
C LYS A 52 -9.66 -13.32 22.09
N VAL A 53 -8.34 -13.32 22.20
CA VAL A 53 -7.44 -13.98 21.24
C VAL A 53 -7.33 -15.50 21.47
N LYS A 54 -7.62 -16.00 22.68
CA LYS A 54 -7.64 -17.45 22.96
C LYS A 54 -8.72 -18.21 22.16
N ASN A 55 -9.75 -17.51 21.67
CA ASN A 55 -10.88 -18.10 20.93
C ASN A 55 -10.72 -18.09 19.39
N VAL A 56 -9.54 -17.80 18.85
CA VAL A 56 -9.30 -17.89 17.39
C VAL A 56 -8.86 -19.32 17.07
N GLU A 57 -9.79 -20.11 16.52
CA GLU A 57 -9.56 -21.50 16.15
C GLU A 57 -8.37 -21.66 15.17
N LYS A 58 -7.60 -22.71 15.46
CA LYS A 58 -6.34 -23.08 14.80
C LYS A 58 -6.62 -23.71 13.44
N VAL A 59 -6.55 -22.93 12.36
CA VAL A 59 -6.55 -23.48 10.99
C VAL A 59 -5.10 -23.88 10.63
N SER A 60 -4.78 -25.15 10.84
CA SER A 60 -3.52 -25.76 10.46
C SER A 60 -3.56 -26.27 9.02
N GLY A 61 -2.57 -25.91 8.19
CA GLY A 61 -2.14 -26.75 7.07
C GLY A 61 -2.48 -26.27 5.65
N ALA A 62 -2.25 -25.02 5.31
CA ALA A 62 -2.09 -24.61 3.91
C ALA A 62 -0.77 -23.84 3.76
N ASN A 63 -0.05 -24.07 2.67
CA ASN A 63 1.07 -23.24 2.25
C ASN A 63 0.48 -21.85 1.92
N VAL A 64 0.35 -20.98 2.92
CA VAL A 64 -0.28 -19.66 2.76
C VAL A 64 0.72 -18.81 1.98
N GLY A 65 0.63 -18.84 0.66
CA GLY A 65 1.19 -17.78 -0.16
C GLY A 65 0.75 -16.45 0.44
N GLU A 66 1.71 -15.59 0.79
CA GLU A 66 1.44 -14.30 1.42
C GLU A 66 0.36 -13.58 0.62
N LYS A 67 -0.81 -13.32 1.24
CA LYS A 67 -1.93 -12.68 0.56
C LYS A 67 -1.46 -11.32 0.07
N THR A 68 -1.63 -11.03 -1.21
CA THR A 68 -1.25 -9.75 -1.83
C THR A 68 -2.40 -9.15 -2.61
N VAL A 69 -2.37 -7.83 -2.79
CA VAL A 69 -3.24 -7.09 -3.71
C VAL A 69 -2.44 -6.76 -4.96
N THR A 70 -2.99 -7.04 -6.13
CA THR A 70 -2.29 -6.84 -7.40
C THR A 70 -2.41 -5.39 -7.86
N TYR A 71 -1.26 -4.81 -8.21
CA TYR A 71 -1.13 -3.52 -8.86
C TYR A 71 -0.46 -3.67 -10.22
N ARG A 72 -0.75 -2.72 -11.12
CA ARG A 72 -0.23 -2.67 -12.47
C ARG A 72 0.22 -1.26 -12.80
N ARG A 73 1.35 -1.16 -13.51
CA ARG A 73 1.86 0.10 -14.05
C ARG A 73 2.20 -0.06 -15.52
N VAL A 74 1.66 0.82 -16.37
CA VAL A 74 2.09 0.92 -17.76
C VAL A 74 3.38 1.73 -17.85
N GLN A 75 4.38 1.21 -18.56
CA GLN A 75 5.65 1.86 -18.85
C GLN A 75 5.98 1.74 -20.36
N GLY A 76 6.90 2.56 -20.87
CA GLY A 76 7.18 2.62 -22.32
C GLY A 76 6.07 3.33 -23.11
N GLY A 77 6.26 3.43 -24.43
CA GLY A 77 5.26 4.03 -25.34
C GLY A 77 4.80 5.45 -24.98
N GLY A 78 5.73 6.28 -24.48
CA GLY A 78 5.45 7.64 -23.98
C GLY A 78 5.12 7.71 -22.48
N SER A 79 4.86 6.58 -21.81
CA SER A 79 4.86 6.49 -20.35
C SER A 79 6.30 6.37 -19.84
N LYS A 80 6.67 7.17 -18.82
CA LYS A 80 8.00 7.10 -18.21
C LYS A 80 8.23 5.72 -17.60
N ASP A 81 9.33 5.06 -17.96
CA ASP A 81 9.89 3.97 -17.15
C ASP A 81 10.34 4.59 -15.83
N LEU A 82 9.73 4.18 -14.71
CA LEU A 82 10.06 4.68 -13.37
C LEU A 82 10.44 3.56 -12.41
N ILE A 83 9.93 2.35 -12.63
CA ILE A 83 10.25 1.16 -11.84
C ILE A 83 11.00 0.12 -12.68
N LEU A 84 11.87 -0.64 -12.03
CA LEU A 84 12.62 -1.77 -12.53
C LEU A 84 12.10 -3.04 -11.85
N VAL A 85 12.00 -4.12 -12.62
CA VAL A 85 11.73 -5.47 -12.12
C VAL A 85 13.07 -6.13 -11.82
N ASN A 86 13.29 -6.52 -10.57
CA ASN A 86 14.52 -7.16 -10.13
C ASN A 86 14.43 -8.69 -10.32
N ASN A 87 15.60 -9.35 -10.40
CA ASN A 87 15.68 -10.80 -10.59
C ASN A 87 15.11 -11.60 -9.41
N ASP A 88 15.01 -11.00 -8.23
CA ASP A 88 14.48 -11.61 -7.01
C ASP A 88 12.95 -11.45 -6.85
N GLY A 89 12.27 -10.89 -7.85
CA GLY A 89 10.82 -10.68 -7.83
C GLY A 89 10.38 -9.44 -7.05
N THR A 90 11.31 -8.53 -6.71
CA THR A 90 11.02 -7.21 -6.12
C THR A 90 11.03 -6.10 -7.17
N LEU A 91 10.75 -4.86 -6.76
CA LEU A 91 10.87 -3.66 -7.58
C LEU A 91 11.96 -2.72 -7.06
N SER A 92 12.43 -1.84 -7.94
CA SER A 92 13.24 -0.69 -7.56
C SER A 92 12.88 0.53 -8.39
N LEU A 93 13.06 1.73 -7.84
CA LEU A 93 12.95 2.97 -8.60
C LEU A 93 14.18 3.10 -9.49
N ASN A 94 13.99 3.54 -10.74
CA ASN A 94 15.10 3.78 -11.66
C ASN A 94 15.67 5.20 -11.53
N SER A 95 16.74 5.48 -12.26
CA SER A 95 17.42 6.79 -12.26
C SER A 95 16.59 7.95 -12.82
N LYS A 96 15.45 7.69 -13.47
CA LYS A 96 14.52 8.72 -13.95
C LYS A 96 13.51 9.14 -12.88
N TRP A 97 13.43 8.42 -11.76
CA TRP A 97 12.59 8.81 -10.63
C TRP A 97 13.06 10.14 -10.04
N LYS A 98 12.10 10.98 -9.67
CA LYS A 98 12.30 12.23 -8.94
C LYS A 98 11.22 12.33 -7.87
N ALA A 99 11.54 12.93 -6.72
CA ALA A 99 10.63 12.96 -5.57
C ALA A 99 9.31 13.70 -5.84
N ASP A 100 9.29 14.59 -6.84
CA ASP A 100 8.13 15.34 -7.31
C ASP A 100 7.32 14.60 -8.40
N HIS A 101 7.71 13.38 -8.77
CA HIS A 101 6.91 12.53 -9.65
C HIS A 101 5.86 11.74 -8.85
N ASP A 102 4.66 11.67 -9.41
CA ASP A 102 3.63 10.73 -8.96
C ASP A 102 3.78 9.40 -9.73
N LEU A 103 3.67 8.28 -9.02
CA LEU A 103 3.65 6.94 -9.62
C LEU A 103 2.21 6.56 -9.98
N ASN A 104 1.87 6.62 -11.27
CA ASN A 104 0.59 6.09 -11.76
C ASN A 104 0.55 4.56 -11.70
N VAL A 105 -0.48 4.01 -11.06
CA VAL A 105 -0.74 2.56 -10.94
C VAL A 105 -2.24 2.28 -10.95
N SER A 106 -2.64 1.04 -11.23
CA SER A 106 -4.04 0.59 -11.11
C SER A 106 -4.15 -0.80 -10.49
N THR A 107 -5.21 -1.04 -9.72
CA THR A 107 -5.50 -2.37 -9.15
C THR A 107 -6.26 -3.26 -10.14
N GLY A 108 -7.00 -2.65 -11.07
CA GLY A 108 -7.71 -3.32 -12.15
C GLY A 108 -6.82 -3.73 -13.32
N LYS A 109 -7.16 -4.84 -13.98
CA LYS A 109 -6.45 -5.30 -15.19
C LYS A 109 -6.80 -4.43 -16.40
N ASP A 110 -8.08 -4.24 -16.65
CA ASP A 110 -8.59 -3.63 -17.89
C ASP A 110 -8.10 -2.20 -18.12
N HIS A 111 -7.99 -1.40 -17.04
CA HIS A 111 -7.44 -0.05 -17.13
C HIS A 111 -6.00 -0.04 -17.65
N SER A 112 -5.15 -0.94 -17.12
CA SER A 112 -3.77 -1.05 -17.57
C SER A 112 -3.65 -1.56 -19.00
N GLU A 113 -4.49 -2.52 -19.40
CA GLU A 113 -4.52 -3.05 -20.78
C GLU A 113 -5.03 -2.01 -21.78
N TYR A 114 -6.08 -1.26 -21.42
CA TYR A 114 -6.60 -0.16 -22.24
C TYR A 114 -5.51 0.86 -22.57
N PHE A 115 -4.73 1.28 -21.56
CA PHE A 115 -3.66 2.25 -21.76
C PHE A 115 -2.43 1.68 -22.46
N LYS A 116 -2.10 0.41 -22.21
CA LYS A 116 -1.07 -0.30 -22.97
C LYS A 116 -1.41 -0.37 -24.45
N ASN A 117 -2.63 -0.78 -24.80
CA ASN A 117 -3.06 -0.95 -26.19
C ASN A 117 -3.14 0.36 -26.97
N LYS A 118 -3.21 1.50 -26.28
CA LYS A 118 -3.14 2.84 -26.90
C LYS A 118 -1.73 3.37 -27.14
N ARG A 119 -0.72 2.70 -26.59
CA ARG A 119 0.67 3.17 -26.59
C ARG A 119 1.55 2.11 -27.23
N PRO A 120 1.95 2.29 -28.51
CA PRO A 120 2.94 1.44 -29.15
C PRO A 120 4.20 1.33 -28.27
N ASP A 121 4.82 0.15 -28.23
CA ASP A 121 6.03 -0.13 -27.45
C ASP A 121 5.88 0.04 -25.92
N SER A 122 4.65 0.07 -25.41
CA SER A 122 4.40 0.04 -23.96
C SER A 122 4.23 -1.39 -23.45
N TYR A 123 4.51 -1.57 -22.16
CA TYR A 123 4.37 -2.82 -21.43
C TYR A 123 3.79 -2.54 -20.04
N ILE A 124 3.25 -3.58 -19.40
CA ILE A 124 2.74 -3.52 -18.03
C ILE A 124 3.73 -4.18 -17.09
N VAL A 125 4.02 -3.54 -15.98
CA VAL A 125 4.63 -4.17 -14.80
C VAL A 125 3.51 -4.52 -13.84
N GLU A 126 3.28 -5.81 -13.59
CA GLU A 126 2.32 -6.31 -12.61
C GLU A 126 3.07 -6.81 -11.37
N PHE A 127 2.56 -6.49 -10.18
CA PHE A 127 3.19 -6.84 -8.91
C PHE A 127 2.15 -6.93 -7.79
N GLY A 128 2.45 -7.71 -6.77
CA GLY A 128 1.66 -7.81 -5.55
C GLY A 128 2.20 -6.89 -4.46
N VAL A 129 1.32 -6.28 -3.68
CA VAL A 129 1.68 -5.58 -2.44
C VAL A 129 0.95 -6.19 -1.25
N PRO A 130 1.51 -6.11 -0.03
CA PRO A 130 0.80 -6.52 1.17
C PRO A 130 -0.52 -5.74 1.37
N PRO A 131 -1.57 -6.37 1.92
CA PRO A 131 -2.86 -5.71 2.13
C PRO A 131 -2.79 -4.44 2.97
N TYR A 132 -1.84 -4.32 3.90
CA TYR A 132 -1.70 -3.08 4.69
C TYR A 132 -1.18 -1.90 3.86
N VAL A 133 -0.43 -2.14 2.78
CA VAL A 133 0.02 -1.10 1.85
C VAL A 133 -1.16 -0.66 0.98
N ASP A 134 -1.97 -1.61 0.51
CA ASP A 134 -3.22 -1.33 -0.19
C ASP A 134 -4.19 -0.52 0.70
N ASP A 135 -4.43 -0.96 1.93
CA ASP A 135 -5.27 -0.24 2.91
C ASP A 135 -4.77 1.19 3.11
N LEU A 136 -3.46 1.39 3.30
CA LEU A 136 -2.85 2.71 3.45
C LEU A 136 -3.13 3.60 2.23
N ILE A 137 -2.97 3.07 1.02
CA ILE A 137 -3.22 3.83 -0.21
C ILE A 137 -4.71 4.15 -0.33
N ARG A 138 -5.55 3.13 -0.23
CA ARG A 138 -7.00 3.20 -0.45
C ARG A 138 -7.69 4.13 0.55
N GLU A 139 -7.32 4.06 1.82
CA GLU A 139 -7.96 4.84 2.90
C GLU A 139 -7.51 6.31 2.91
N ASN A 140 -6.34 6.62 2.36
CA ASN A 140 -5.84 8.00 2.28
C ASN A 140 -6.00 8.61 0.88
N ALA A 141 -6.51 7.85 -0.08
CA ALA A 141 -6.69 8.34 -1.43
C ALA A 141 -7.86 9.34 -1.51
N ILE A 142 -7.60 10.47 -2.15
CA ILE A 142 -8.60 11.53 -2.35
C ILE A 142 -8.87 11.76 -3.83
N SER A 143 -10.00 12.39 -4.14
CA SER A 143 -10.34 12.75 -5.52
C SER A 143 -9.29 13.69 -6.14
N GLN A 144 -8.98 13.47 -7.42
CA GLN A 144 -8.23 14.43 -8.24
C GLN A 144 -8.88 15.82 -8.27
N ASN A 145 -10.22 15.91 -8.18
CA ASN A 145 -10.90 17.19 -8.19
C ASN A 145 -10.54 17.98 -6.93
N ARG A 146 -10.11 19.24 -7.11
CA ARG A 146 -9.67 20.14 -6.02
C ARG A 146 -8.54 19.56 -5.15
N TYR A 147 -7.75 18.62 -5.67
CA TYR A 147 -6.67 17.93 -4.94
C TYR A 147 -5.72 18.88 -4.19
N LYS A 148 -5.30 19.98 -4.83
CA LYS A 148 -4.36 20.96 -4.25
C LYS A 148 -4.94 21.80 -3.12
N THR A 149 -6.27 21.97 -3.10
CA THR A 149 -6.97 22.78 -2.12
C THR A 149 -7.74 21.93 -1.10
N ASN A 150 -7.61 20.60 -1.20
CA ASN A 150 -8.31 19.68 -0.31
C ASN A 150 -7.62 19.70 1.07
N PRO A 151 -8.35 19.98 2.16
CA PRO A 151 -7.77 19.96 3.51
C PRO A 151 -7.14 18.61 3.91
N LEU A 152 -7.55 17.50 3.29
CA LEU A 152 -6.97 16.18 3.52
C LEU A 152 -5.60 16.00 2.84
N ASN A 153 -5.13 16.99 2.08
CA ASN A 153 -3.86 16.98 1.36
C ASN A 153 -2.95 18.15 1.74
N GLN A 154 -2.97 18.58 3.01
CA GLN A 154 -2.13 19.69 3.48
C GLN A 154 -0.62 19.47 3.30
N GLY A 155 -0.18 18.22 3.18
CA GLY A 155 1.22 17.86 2.93
C GLY A 155 1.57 17.53 1.47
N GLY A 156 0.60 17.55 0.54
CA GLY A 156 0.82 17.21 -0.87
C GLY A 156 1.07 15.72 -1.17
N SER A 157 1.10 14.86 -0.15
CA SER A 157 1.45 13.44 -0.23
C SER A 157 0.25 12.48 -0.20
N ALA A 158 -0.99 12.97 -0.28
CA ALA A 158 -2.15 12.09 -0.32
C ALA A 158 -2.21 11.33 -1.67
N PRO A 159 -2.45 10.00 -1.70
CA PRO A 159 -2.75 9.32 -2.94
C PRO A 159 -3.93 9.99 -3.67
N LYS A 160 -3.90 10.00 -4.99
CA LYS A 160 -4.95 10.62 -5.80
C LYS A 160 -5.68 9.57 -6.61
N ILE A 161 -7.00 9.53 -6.50
CA ILE A 161 -7.85 8.70 -7.36
C ILE A 161 -7.99 9.42 -8.71
N VAL A 162 -7.58 8.74 -9.78
CA VAL A 162 -7.58 9.26 -11.15
C VAL A 162 -8.41 8.39 -12.09
N ASP A 163 -8.67 8.89 -13.29
CA ASP A 163 -9.35 8.17 -14.38
C ASP A 163 -10.75 7.62 -14.08
N LYS A 164 -11.42 8.07 -13.01
CA LYS A 164 -12.78 7.61 -12.64
C LYS A 164 -13.75 7.59 -13.82
N GLY A 165 -13.71 8.61 -14.69
CA GLY A 165 -14.55 8.66 -15.89
C GLY A 165 -14.26 7.57 -16.93
N ILE A 166 -13.04 7.06 -17.01
CA ILE A 166 -12.68 5.91 -17.86
C ILE A 166 -13.24 4.62 -17.25
N PHE A 167 -13.10 4.43 -15.93
CA PHE A 167 -13.67 3.28 -15.22
C PHE A 167 -15.19 3.24 -15.39
N ASP A 168 -15.87 4.35 -15.10
CA ASP A 168 -17.32 4.45 -15.22
C ASP A 168 -17.79 4.23 -16.67
N LYS A 169 -17.06 4.77 -17.66
CA LYS A 169 -17.44 4.66 -19.08
C LYS A 169 -17.37 3.24 -19.63
N TYR A 170 -16.36 2.48 -19.23
CA TYR A 170 -16.11 1.14 -19.79
C TYR A 170 -16.42 0.00 -18.81
N GLY A 171 -16.90 0.31 -17.61
CA GLY A 171 -17.21 -0.68 -16.58
C GLY A 171 -15.98 -1.42 -16.06
N PHE A 172 -14.82 -0.76 -16.04
CA PHE A 172 -13.59 -1.40 -15.55
C PHE A 172 -13.67 -1.65 -14.04
N GLU A 173 -13.15 -2.79 -13.61
CA GLU A 173 -12.97 -3.08 -12.19
C GLU A 173 -11.69 -2.44 -11.63
N GLY A 174 -11.67 -2.20 -10.31
CA GLY A 174 -10.52 -1.66 -9.59
C GLY A 174 -10.48 -0.13 -9.53
N VAL A 175 -9.30 0.42 -9.23
CA VAL A 175 -9.07 1.86 -9.07
C VAL A 175 -7.71 2.23 -9.66
N ALA A 176 -7.60 3.41 -10.28
CA ALA A 176 -6.32 3.99 -10.67
C ALA A 176 -5.90 5.08 -9.69
N TYR A 177 -4.61 5.08 -9.37
CA TYR A 177 -3.99 6.01 -8.45
C TYR A 177 -2.83 6.76 -9.09
N GLU A 178 -2.66 8.01 -8.67
CA GLU A 178 -1.40 8.75 -8.73
C GLU A 178 -0.82 8.80 -7.30
N LEU A 179 0.37 8.21 -7.12
CA LEU A 179 0.99 8.06 -5.81
C LEU A 179 2.19 9.02 -5.67
N PRO A 180 2.08 10.08 -4.85
CA PRO A 180 3.21 10.94 -4.54
C PRO A 180 4.18 10.25 -3.56
N THR A 181 5.38 10.84 -3.42
CA THR A 181 6.32 10.50 -2.33
C THR A 181 5.70 10.85 -0.96
N PRO A 182 5.83 10.01 0.08
CA PRO A 182 6.61 8.76 0.16
C PRO A 182 5.84 7.49 -0.25
N ILE A 183 4.54 7.59 -0.54
CA ILE A 183 3.67 6.42 -0.78
C ILE A 183 4.15 5.58 -1.98
N SER A 184 4.60 6.24 -3.05
CA SER A 184 5.20 5.57 -4.20
C SER A 184 6.44 4.76 -3.85
N GLN A 185 7.28 5.26 -2.93
CA GLN A 185 8.47 4.57 -2.47
C GLN A 185 8.11 3.34 -1.65
N TRP A 186 7.15 3.45 -0.72
CA TRP A 186 6.67 2.31 0.06
C TRP A 186 6.01 1.25 -0.81
N LEU A 187 5.22 1.64 -1.82
CA LEU A 187 4.63 0.69 -2.77
C LEU A 187 5.73 -0.13 -3.46
N VAL A 188 6.79 0.53 -3.92
CA VAL A 188 7.92 -0.13 -4.60
C VAL A 188 8.72 -1.00 -3.63
N GLU A 189 8.99 -0.52 -2.42
CA GLU A 189 9.73 -1.24 -1.38
C GLU A 189 9.05 -2.55 -0.97
N TYR A 190 7.72 -2.54 -0.84
CA TYR A 190 6.94 -3.71 -0.42
C TYR A 190 6.42 -4.55 -1.58
N ALA A 191 6.70 -4.18 -2.83
CA ALA A 191 6.27 -4.94 -4.00
C ALA A 191 6.98 -6.30 -4.09
N LYS A 192 6.21 -7.34 -4.38
CA LYS A 192 6.67 -8.72 -4.58
C LYS A 192 5.97 -9.34 -5.78
N ASN A 193 6.39 -10.54 -6.18
CA ASN A 193 5.76 -11.33 -7.24
C ASN A 193 5.66 -10.56 -8.56
N THR A 194 6.73 -9.84 -8.91
CA THR A 194 6.76 -8.92 -10.04
C THR A 194 6.86 -9.65 -11.38
N LYS A 195 6.20 -9.14 -12.41
CA LYS A 195 6.28 -9.64 -13.78
C LYS A 195 6.05 -8.55 -14.82
N ILE A 196 6.65 -8.73 -15.98
CA ILE A 196 6.43 -7.90 -17.16
C ILE A 196 5.42 -8.58 -18.08
N ILE A 197 4.41 -7.83 -18.53
CA ILE A 197 3.41 -8.24 -19.51
C ILE A 197 3.58 -7.34 -20.73
N LYS A 198 3.88 -7.94 -21.89
CA LYS A 198 4.13 -7.24 -23.16
C LYS A 198 2.91 -7.15 -24.05
#